data_AF-A0AAV4FTE1-F1
#
_entry.id   AF-A0AAV4FTE1-F1
#
_cell.length_a   1.000
_cell.length_b   1.000
_cell.length_c   1.000
_cell.angle_alpha   90.00
_cell.angle_beta   90.00
_cell.angle_gamma   90.00
#
_symmetry.space_group_name_H-M   'P 1'
#
loop_
_entity.id
_entity.type
_entity.pdbx_description
1 polymer ?
#
loop_
_entity_poly.entity_id
_entity_poly.type
_entity_poly.pdbx_seq_one_letter_code
_entity_poly.pdbx_strand_id
1 'polypeptide(L)'
;MEHITRVGHVEGATGTSKVVRIVHISDTHLAHNSLTPPRPLSGNISIRRSNSEETPNAVVDESGKDAFMNRSTSTECGDDEFHKGGVFLSGALRKSRISNYEVPCGNVLVHSGDFDWSKQSGGILRSDNFEEIVQIMNDFFDRFPHKVKIFVAGNHEVSLEGKKLLTVQERLTSAVYLYNSSFTYEGINFYGAPYTPFRFITNARGFIRRSGKIASHWRDIPSRTDVLITHSPPHGILDLGTKWTTRKLPKLTRALNAVLPEADCDVCGAVHPGSDHWGCPYLREEVLIRIK
;
A
#
# COMPACT_ATOMS: atom_id res chain seq x y z
N MET A 1 13.99 41.32 -52.57
CA MET A 1 13.08 41.80 -51.51
C MET A 1 11.71 41.32 -51.93
N GLU A 2 10.99 40.41 -51.29
CA GLU A 2 10.86 39.81 -49.95
C GLU A 2 9.80 38.70 -50.16
N HIS A 3 9.54 37.65 -49.40
CA HIS A 3 10.12 37.00 -48.25
C HIS A 3 9.52 35.57 -48.27
N ILE A 4 10.34 34.56 -47.99
CA ILE A 4 9.86 33.23 -47.60
C ILE A 4 9.17 33.37 -46.23
N THR A 5 7.94 32.87 -46.07
CA THR A 5 7.54 32.24 -44.81
C THR A 5 6.46 31.19 -45.04
N ARG A 6 6.88 29.94 -45.20
CA ARG A 6 6.08 28.79 -44.78
C ARG A 6 5.90 28.93 -43.27
N VAL A 7 4.74 29.37 -42.80
CA VAL A 7 4.38 29.18 -41.39
C VAL A 7 3.87 27.76 -41.30
N GLY A 8 4.70 26.92 -40.67
CA GLY A 8 4.38 25.52 -40.44
C GLY A 8 3.02 25.37 -39.79
N HIS A 9 2.21 24.50 -40.35
CA HIS A 9 1.20 23.81 -39.58
C HIS A 9 1.95 23.13 -38.44
N VAL A 10 1.93 23.73 -37.25
CA VAL A 10 2.24 23.01 -36.03
C VAL A 10 1.11 22.00 -35.94
N GLU A 11 1.37 20.79 -36.44
CA GLU A 11 0.62 19.62 -36.01
C GLU A 11 0.61 19.72 -34.48
N GLY A 12 -0.57 20.01 -33.94
CA GLY A 12 -0.76 20.08 -32.50
C GLY A 12 -0.21 18.79 -31.95
N ALA A 13 0.85 18.89 -31.13
CA ALA A 13 1.44 17.73 -30.49
C ALA A 13 0.29 17.02 -29.76
N THR A 14 -0.19 15.93 -30.36
CA THR A 14 -1.17 15.05 -29.73
C THR A 14 -0.46 14.53 -28.50
N GLY A 15 -0.68 15.17 -27.35
CA GLY A 15 -0.04 14.80 -26.11
C GLY A 15 -0.34 13.33 -25.84
N THR A 16 0.64 12.47 -26.06
CA THR A 16 0.49 11.04 -25.83
C THR A 16 0.35 10.85 -24.33
N SER A 17 -0.88 10.76 -23.85
CA SER A 17 -1.14 10.51 -22.44
C SER A 17 -0.71 9.08 -22.11
N LYS A 18 0.23 8.95 -21.17
CA LYS A 18 0.73 7.66 -20.71
C LYS A 18 -0.09 7.21 -19.50
N VAL A 19 -0.56 5.97 -19.53
CA VAL A 19 -1.22 5.33 -18.40
C VAL A 19 -0.19 4.54 -17.62
N VAL A 20 -0.06 4.80 -16.33
CA VAL A 20 0.75 4.03 -15.40
C VAL A 20 -0.17 3.21 -14.50
N ARG A 21 -0.10 1.88 -14.61
CA ARG A 21 -0.83 0.93 -13.75
C ARG A 21 0.01 0.62 -12.51
N ILE A 22 -0.53 0.93 -11.33
CA ILE A 22 0.07 0.65 -10.03
C ILE A 22 -0.69 -0.51 -9.39
N VAL A 23 0.01 -1.57 -9.03
CA VAL A 23 -0.53 -2.75 -8.33
C VAL A 23 -0.11 -2.65 -6.87
N HIS A 24 -1.06 -2.72 -5.93
CA HIS A 24 -0.77 -2.49 -4.50
C HIS A 24 -0.99 -3.72 -3.63
N ILE A 25 0.08 -4.24 -3.01
CA ILE A 25 0.04 -5.24 -1.94
C ILE A 25 0.09 -4.54 -0.59
N SER A 26 -1.00 -4.65 0.18
CA SER A 26 -1.11 -3.95 1.45
C SER A 26 -0.32 -4.61 2.57
N ASP A 27 -0.41 -5.94 2.65
CA ASP A 27 0.05 -6.76 3.75
C ASP A 27 0.24 -8.22 3.28
N THR A 28 1.36 -8.86 3.62
CA THR A 28 1.58 -10.31 3.38
C THR A 28 1.37 -11.17 4.63
N HIS A 29 1.06 -10.54 5.76
CA HIS A 29 0.70 -11.16 7.01
C HIS A 29 -0.74 -11.70 6.98
N LEU A 30 -0.86 -13.03 7.10
CA LEU A 30 -2.13 -13.75 7.00
C LEU A 30 -3.12 -13.47 8.15
N ALA A 31 -2.71 -12.82 9.25
CA ALA A 31 -3.56 -12.70 10.45
C ALA A 31 -4.50 -11.48 10.45
N HIS A 32 -4.25 -10.45 9.64
CA HIS A 32 -5.14 -9.27 9.55
C HIS A 32 -6.27 -9.42 8.53
N ASN A 33 -6.19 -10.41 7.62
CA ASN A 33 -7.14 -10.64 6.53
C ASN A 33 -8.41 -11.44 6.92
N SER A 34 -8.71 -11.56 8.21
CA SER A 34 -9.78 -12.45 8.66
C SER A 34 -11.19 -11.83 8.65
N LEU A 35 -11.37 -10.51 8.47
CA LEU A 35 -12.71 -9.88 8.56
C LEU A 35 -13.02 -8.69 7.63
N THR A 36 -12.14 -8.31 6.72
CA THR A 36 -12.53 -7.52 5.54
C THR A 36 -12.94 -8.51 4.44
N PRO A 37 -14.02 -8.27 3.64
CA PRO A 37 -14.38 -9.15 2.52
C PRO A 37 -13.14 -9.38 1.66
N PRO A 38 -12.99 -10.54 0.98
CA PRO A 38 -11.77 -10.90 0.27
C PRO A 38 -11.53 -9.88 -0.84
N ARG A 39 -10.87 -8.77 -0.50
CA ARG A 39 -10.27 -7.91 -1.49
C ARG A 39 -9.05 -8.70 -1.97
N PRO A 40 -8.81 -8.75 -3.29
CA PRO A 40 -7.55 -9.26 -3.77
C PRO A 40 -6.44 -8.56 -2.98
N LEU A 41 -5.39 -9.30 -2.61
CA LEU A 41 -4.17 -8.75 -2.01
C LEU A 41 -3.50 -7.68 -2.90
N SER A 42 -4.10 -7.34 -4.03
CA SER A 42 -3.66 -6.42 -5.05
C SER A 42 -4.85 -5.65 -5.66
N GLY A 43 -4.73 -4.33 -5.76
CA GLY A 43 -5.64 -3.49 -6.55
C GLY A 43 -4.86 -2.68 -7.59
N ASN A 44 -5.45 -2.48 -8.76
CA ASN A 44 -4.87 -1.62 -9.80
C ASN A 44 -5.35 -0.17 -9.60
N ILE A 45 -4.42 0.76 -9.44
CA ILE A 45 -4.66 2.20 -9.53
C ILE A 45 -4.01 2.67 -10.82
N SER A 46 -4.79 3.17 -11.79
CA SER A 46 -4.22 3.73 -13.01
C SER A 46 -4.14 5.25 -12.90
N ILE A 47 -2.96 5.80 -13.16
CA ILE A 47 -2.74 7.24 -13.19
C ILE A 47 -2.46 7.63 -14.65
N ARG A 48 -3.32 8.48 -15.21
CA ARG A 48 -3.12 9.12 -16.51
C ARG A 48 -2.32 10.40 -16.29
N ARG A 49 -1.12 10.44 -16.86
CA ARG A 49 -0.25 11.60 -16.77
C ARG A 49 -0.68 12.68 -17.77
N SER A 50 -0.68 13.93 -17.28
CA SER A 50 -0.65 15.12 -18.13
C SER A 50 0.77 15.67 -18.27
N ASN A 51 1.07 16.24 -19.43
CA ASN A 51 2.33 16.94 -19.69
C ASN A 51 2.20 18.47 -19.52
N SER A 52 1.03 18.97 -19.12
CA SER A 52 0.78 20.40 -18.87
C SER A 52 0.71 20.67 -17.37
N GLU A 53 1.35 21.75 -16.90
CA GLU A 53 1.26 22.20 -15.50
C GLU A 53 -0.16 22.64 -15.11
N GLU A 54 -1.01 23.00 -16.08
CA GLU A 54 -2.38 23.45 -15.86
C GLU A 54 -3.37 22.28 -15.67
N THR A 55 -2.95 21.05 -15.97
CA THR A 55 -3.80 19.85 -15.83
C THR A 55 -3.09 18.81 -14.98
N PRO A 56 -3.52 18.56 -13.73
CA PRO A 56 -2.87 17.59 -12.85
C PRO A 56 -3.04 16.15 -13.36
N ASN A 57 -2.26 15.23 -12.78
CA ASN A 57 -2.41 13.79 -13.00
C ASN A 57 -3.85 13.35 -12.65
N ALA A 58 -4.46 12.52 -13.51
CA ALA A 58 -5.82 12.03 -13.31
C ALA A 58 -5.80 10.55 -12.91
N VAL A 59 -6.53 10.17 -11.86
CA VAL A 59 -6.74 8.76 -11.54
C VAL A 59 -7.87 8.25 -12.43
N VAL A 60 -7.55 7.28 -13.29
CA VAL A 60 -8.49 6.74 -14.27
C VAL A 60 -8.72 5.27 -14.08
N ASP A 61 -9.88 4.78 -14.50
CA ASP A 61 -10.12 3.36 -14.68
C ASP A 61 -9.36 2.84 -15.91
N GLU A 62 -9.52 1.55 -16.16
CA GLU A 62 -8.88 0.87 -17.29
C GLU A 62 -9.47 1.21 -18.66
N SER A 63 -10.62 1.88 -18.70
CA SER A 63 -11.19 2.48 -19.91
C SER A 63 -10.70 3.92 -20.15
N GLY A 64 -9.89 4.47 -19.23
CA GLY A 64 -9.37 5.83 -19.28
C GLY A 64 -10.35 6.91 -18.82
N LYS A 65 -11.45 6.52 -18.15
CA LYS A 65 -12.42 7.43 -17.51
C LYS A 65 -12.02 7.69 -16.06
N ASP A 66 -12.56 8.74 -15.45
CA ASP A 66 -12.31 9.05 -14.03
C ASP A 66 -12.62 7.83 -13.14
N ALA A 67 -11.64 7.38 -12.35
CA ALA A 67 -11.76 6.17 -11.54
C ALA A 67 -12.80 6.26 -10.42
N PHE A 68 -13.26 7.48 -10.10
CA PHE A 68 -14.25 7.75 -9.06
C PHE A 68 -15.66 7.93 -9.63
N MET A 69 -15.81 8.06 -10.96
CA MET A 69 -17.09 8.22 -11.66
C MET A 69 -17.48 6.91 -12.39
N ASN A 70 -18.37 6.14 -11.77
CA ASN A 70 -19.00 4.89 -12.23
C ASN A 70 -18.20 3.58 -12.13
N ARG A 71 -18.76 2.64 -11.36
CA ARG A 71 -18.39 1.22 -11.34
C ARG A 71 -19.03 0.51 -12.54
N SER A 72 -18.31 0.36 -13.65
CA SER A 72 -18.64 -0.67 -14.64
C SER A 72 -17.65 -1.82 -14.54
N THR A 73 -18.17 -2.98 -14.18
CA THR A 73 -17.46 -4.26 -14.23
C THR A 73 -17.32 -4.71 -15.68
N SER A 74 -16.16 -4.47 -16.28
CA SER A 74 -15.71 -5.25 -17.43
C SER A 74 -14.22 -5.04 -17.64
N THR A 75 -13.44 -6.11 -17.45
CA THR A 75 -12.04 -6.16 -17.85
C THR A 75 -11.83 -7.45 -18.62
N GLU A 76 -11.72 -7.33 -19.94
CA GLU A 76 -10.87 -8.24 -20.70
C GLU A 76 -9.51 -7.53 -20.83
N CYS A 77 -8.47 -8.18 -20.34
CA CYS A 77 -7.09 -7.77 -20.62
C CYS A 77 -6.52 -8.87 -21.52
N GLY A 78 -6.23 -8.51 -22.77
CA GLY A 78 -5.61 -9.42 -23.73
C GLY A 78 -4.20 -9.84 -23.29
N ASP A 79 -3.88 -11.08 -23.68
CA ASP A 79 -2.65 -11.86 -23.58
C ASP A 79 -2.22 -12.32 -22.16
N ASP A 80 -3.04 -13.20 -21.58
CA ASP A 80 -2.69 -14.52 -21.00
C ASP A 80 -1.29 -14.77 -20.37
N GLU A 81 -0.80 -13.92 -19.49
CA GLU A 81 0.19 -14.34 -18.48
C GLU A 81 -0.19 -13.85 -17.07
N PHE A 82 -1.22 -14.47 -16.49
CA PHE A 82 -1.33 -14.54 -15.04
C PHE A 82 -0.14 -15.33 -14.49
N HIS A 83 0.89 -14.62 -13.99
CA HIS A 83 1.98 -15.31 -13.33
C HIS A 83 1.49 -15.85 -11.99
N LYS A 84 1.50 -17.18 -11.86
CA LYS A 84 1.27 -17.90 -10.61
C LYS A 84 2.20 -17.32 -9.54
N GLY A 85 1.66 -16.40 -8.74
CA GLY A 85 2.33 -15.85 -7.57
C GLY A 85 2.76 -17.02 -6.71
N GLY A 86 4.07 -17.24 -6.64
CA GLY A 86 4.67 -18.32 -5.88
C GLY A 86 4.13 -18.31 -4.46
N VAL A 87 3.72 -19.50 -4.01
CA VAL A 87 3.42 -19.89 -2.62
C VAL A 87 3.78 -18.80 -1.61
N PHE A 88 2.79 -18.07 -1.09
CA PHE A 88 2.93 -17.42 0.22
C PHE A 88 3.35 -18.52 1.17
N LEU A 89 4.55 -18.43 1.77
CA LEU A 89 5.14 -19.50 2.58
C LEU A 89 4.20 -19.86 3.75
N SER A 90 3.26 -20.76 3.49
CA SER A 90 2.46 -21.42 4.51
C SER A 90 3.36 -22.48 5.12
N GLY A 91 4.08 -22.11 6.18
CA GLY A 91 4.80 -23.05 7.02
C GLY A 91 3.84 -23.98 7.76
N ALA A 92 3.52 -25.11 7.13
CA ALA A 92 3.07 -26.39 7.70
C ALA A 92 1.83 -26.40 8.62
N LEU A 93 0.67 -26.75 8.02
CA LEU A 93 -0.22 -27.88 8.38
C LEU A 93 -1.69 -27.55 8.11
N ARG A 94 -2.15 -27.83 6.88
CA ARG A 94 -3.30 -28.69 6.54
C ARG A 94 -3.61 -28.51 5.05
N LYS A 95 -3.65 -29.63 4.33
CA LYS A 95 -4.22 -29.75 2.99
C LYS A 95 -5.69 -29.28 3.02
N SER A 96 -5.93 -27.99 2.86
CA SER A 96 -7.20 -27.43 2.39
C SER A 96 -7.06 -25.92 2.25
N ARG A 97 -7.15 -25.43 1.02
CA ARG A 97 -7.18 -24.02 0.58
C ARG A 97 -5.81 -23.36 0.39
N ILE A 98 -5.09 -23.83 -0.64
CA ILE A 98 -4.14 -22.99 -1.39
C ILE A 98 -5.00 -21.96 -2.14
N SER A 99 -5.09 -20.74 -1.64
CA SER A 99 -5.61 -19.63 -2.44
C SER A 99 -4.47 -19.15 -3.34
N ASN A 100 -4.52 -19.51 -4.62
CA ASN A 100 -3.69 -18.90 -5.66
C ASN A 100 -4.11 -17.43 -5.78
N TYR A 101 -3.45 -16.52 -5.06
CA TYR A 101 -3.66 -15.10 -5.32
C TYR A 101 -2.79 -14.73 -6.52
N GLU A 102 -3.43 -14.45 -7.64
CA GLU A 102 -2.77 -13.90 -8.83
C GLU A 102 -2.53 -12.41 -8.57
N VAL A 103 -1.28 -11.97 -8.73
CA VAL A 103 -0.93 -10.55 -8.70
C VAL A 103 -1.03 -10.04 -10.14
N PRO A 104 -1.92 -9.07 -10.44
CA PRO A 104 -2.10 -8.56 -11.78
C PRO A 104 -0.81 -8.00 -12.38
N CYS A 105 -0.73 -7.97 -13.71
CA CYS A 105 0.30 -7.22 -14.41
C CYS A 105 0.11 -5.72 -14.22
N GLY A 106 1.23 -4.99 -14.11
CA GLY A 106 1.24 -3.54 -14.02
C GLY A 106 2.63 -2.95 -14.23
N ASN A 107 2.71 -1.62 -14.23
CA ASN A 107 3.98 -0.93 -14.38
C ASN A 107 4.75 -0.85 -13.07
N VAL A 108 4.04 -0.56 -11.98
CA VAL A 108 4.62 -0.38 -10.64
C VAL A 108 3.95 -1.36 -9.68
N LEU A 109 4.72 -2.17 -8.97
CA LEU A 109 4.24 -2.91 -7.80
C LEU A 109 4.58 -2.12 -6.55
N VAL A 110 3.61 -1.89 -5.67
CA VAL A 110 3.81 -1.25 -4.37
C VAL A 110 3.51 -2.27 -3.28
N HIS A 111 4.38 -2.38 -2.29
CA HIS A 111 4.16 -3.15 -1.08
C HIS A 111 4.29 -2.25 0.16
N SER A 112 3.21 -2.09 0.92
CA SER A 112 3.12 -1.11 2.02
C SER A 112 3.34 -1.72 3.40
N GLY A 113 4.41 -2.50 3.55
CA GLY A 113 4.85 -3.03 4.84
C GLY A 113 4.24 -4.38 5.20
N ASP A 114 4.69 -4.90 6.35
CA ASP A 114 4.36 -6.24 6.85
C ASP A 114 4.71 -7.34 5.85
N PHE A 115 5.97 -7.26 5.40
CA PHE A 115 6.64 -8.29 4.63
C PHE A 115 7.12 -9.44 5.54
N ASP A 116 7.76 -9.10 6.66
CA ASP A 116 8.43 -10.03 7.56
C ASP A 116 7.66 -10.16 8.88
N TRP A 117 6.98 -11.28 9.07
CA TRP A 117 6.63 -11.73 10.42
C TRP A 117 7.85 -12.46 11.01
N SER A 118 8.63 -11.75 11.85
CA SER A 118 9.86 -12.25 12.49
C SER A 118 9.59 -13.07 13.77
N LYS A 119 10.54 -13.91 14.21
CA LYS A 119 10.40 -14.75 15.44
C LYS A 119 9.98 -13.96 16.67
N GLN A 120 10.48 -12.73 16.82
CA GLN A 120 10.16 -11.85 17.94
C GLN A 120 8.69 -11.40 17.96
N SER A 121 8.05 -11.38 16.78
CA SER A 121 6.64 -11.07 16.58
C SER A 121 5.73 -12.32 16.62
N GLY A 122 6.31 -13.54 16.57
CA GLY A 122 5.60 -14.82 16.44
C GLY A 122 5.71 -15.47 15.05
N GLY A 123 6.77 -15.08 14.32
CA GLY A 123 7.08 -15.16 12.89
C GLY A 123 6.86 -16.41 12.04
N ILE A 124 6.66 -16.22 10.72
CA ILE A 124 6.88 -17.25 9.68
C ILE A 124 8.37 -17.29 9.35
N LEU A 125 9.03 -16.14 9.30
CA LEU A 125 10.47 -16.04 9.11
C LEU A 125 11.17 -16.34 10.43
N ARG A 126 12.09 -17.31 10.37
CA ARG A 126 12.80 -17.85 11.54
C ARG A 126 14.08 -17.07 11.88
N SER A 127 14.27 -15.92 11.27
CA SER A 127 15.49 -15.13 11.35
C SER A 127 15.18 -13.69 11.69
N ASP A 128 16.01 -13.10 12.55
CA ASP A 128 16.08 -11.65 12.75
C ASP A 128 17.34 -11.07 12.04
N ASN A 129 18.00 -11.89 11.21
CA ASN A 129 19.21 -11.49 10.49
C ASN A 129 18.82 -10.62 9.30
N PHE A 130 19.32 -9.39 9.32
CA PHE A 130 19.07 -8.40 8.28
C PHE A 130 19.42 -8.87 6.86
N GLU A 131 20.55 -9.55 6.67
CA GLU A 131 20.98 -9.99 5.32
C GLU A 131 20.07 -11.09 4.78
N GLU A 132 19.67 -12.04 5.64
CA GLU A 132 18.75 -13.12 5.26
C GLU A 132 17.35 -12.56 4.92
N ILE A 133 16.85 -11.62 5.72
CA ILE A 133 15.55 -11.00 5.50
C ILE A 133 15.53 -10.23 4.18
N VAL A 134 16.57 -9.43 3.91
CA VAL A 134 16.64 -8.68 2.65
C VAL A 134 16.80 -9.60 1.44
N GLN A 135 17.52 -10.73 1.57
CA GLN A 135 17.59 -11.71 0.50
C GLN A 135 16.21 -12.31 0.20
N ILE A 136 15.43 -12.65 1.22
CA ILE A 136 14.06 -13.15 1.04
C ILE A 136 13.16 -12.09 0.38
N MET A 137 13.35 -10.81 0.71
CA MET A 137 12.66 -9.71 0.04
C MET A 137 13.04 -9.61 -1.44
N ASN A 138 14.32 -9.72 -1.79
CA ASN A 138 14.77 -9.73 -3.18
C ASN A 138 14.12 -10.90 -3.95
N ASP A 139 14.23 -12.12 -3.41
CA ASP A 139 13.65 -13.33 -3.98
C ASP A 139 12.12 -13.19 -4.16
N PHE A 140 11.45 -12.45 -3.28
CA PHE A 140 10.03 -12.16 -3.43
C PHE A 140 9.76 -11.20 -4.58
N PHE A 141 10.44 -10.05 -4.62
CA PHE A 141 10.18 -9.00 -5.61
C PHE A 141 10.62 -9.40 -7.03
N ASP A 142 11.65 -10.24 -7.16
CA ASP A 142 12.13 -10.73 -8.46
C ASP A 142 11.13 -11.62 -9.19
N ARG A 143 10.16 -12.22 -8.49
CA ARG A 143 9.10 -13.03 -9.10
C ARG A 143 8.09 -12.22 -9.91
N PHE A 144 8.05 -10.90 -9.72
CA PHE A 144 7.05 -10.05 -10.35
C PHE A 144 7.64 -9.34 -11.58
N PRO A 145 6.94 -9.34 -12.74
CA PRO A 145 7.43 -8.74 -13.98
C PRO A 145 7.29 -7.21 -14.02
N HIS A 146 6.83 -6.59 -12.92
CA HIS A 146 6.60 -5.15 -12.84
C HIS A 146 7.91 -4.39 -13.07
N LYS A 147 7.83 -3.31 -13.86
CA LYS A 147 9.01 -2.51 -14.25
C LYS A 147 9.70 -1.88 -13.05
N VAL A 148 8.91 -1.44 -12.08
CA VAL A 148 9.40 -0.95 -10.79
C VAL A 148 8.66 -1.67 -9.67
N LYS A 149 9.38 -2.03 -8.61
CA LYS A 149 8.81 -2.48 -7.34
C LYS A 149 9.19 -1.46 -6.27
N ILE A 150 8.23 -1.07 -5.45
CA ILE A 150 8.39 -0.09 -4.38
C ILE A 150 8.00 -0.76 -3.07
N PHE A 151 8.83 -0.63 -2.05
CA PHE A 151 8.59 -1.17 -0.72
C PHE A 151 8.66 -0.05 0.32
N VAL A 152 7.70 -0.05 1.23
CA VAL A 152 7.71 0.71 2.49
C VAL A 152 7.63 -0.30 3.62
N ALA A 153 8.44 -0.13 4.66
CA ALA A 153 8.39 -1.01 5.82
C ALA A 153 7.15 -0.75 6.69
N GLY A 154 6.77 -1.72 7.51
CA GLY A 154 5.68 -1.68 8.47
C GLY A 154 6.14 -2.03 9.88
N ASN A 155 5.19 -2.24 10.79
CA ASN A 155 5.53 -2.46 12.19
C ASN A 155 6.18 -3.83 12.47
N HIS A 156 6.17 -4.73 11.49
CA HIS A 156 6.80 -6.03 11.57
C HIS A 156 8.24 -6.10 11.06
N GLU A 157 8.70 -5.13 10.26
CA GLU A 157 10.09 -5.04 9.78
C GLU A 157 11.07 -4.49 10.82
N VAL A 158 11.12 -5.13 12.01
CA VAL A 158 12.02 -4.76 13.11
C VAL A 158 13.49 -4.79 12.67
N SER A 159 13.84 -5.70 11.77
CA SER A 159 15.18 -5.85 11.20
C SER A 159 15.64 -4.65 10.38
N LEU A 160 14.72 -3.79 9.90
CA LEU A 160 15.02 -2.58 9.15
C LEU A 160 15.07 -1.32 10.03
N GLU A 161 14.45 -1.34 11.22
CA GLU A 161 14.42 -0.20 12.13
C GLU A 161 15.85 0.21 12.54
N GLY A 162 16.12 1.52 12.53
CA GLY A 162 17.42 2.09 12.92
C GLY A 162 18.53 1.98 11.87
N LYS A 163 18.30 1.27 10.76
CA LYS A 163 19.23 1.26 9.63
C LYS A 163 19.06 2.52 8.78
N LYS A 164 20.16 2.97 8.18
CA LYS A 164 20.14 4.07 7.21
C LYS A 164 19.47 3.59 5.92
N LEU A 165 18.77 4.49 5.23
CA LEU A 165 18.13 4.22 3.94
C LEU A 165 19.08 3.54 2.94
N LEU A 166 20.25 4.12 2.70
CA LEU A 166 21.25 3.57 1.77
C LEU A 166 21.70 2.15 2.16
N THR A 167 21.90 1.90 3.45
CA THR A 167 22.29 0.59 3.97
C THR A 167 21.25 -0.50 3.70
N VAL A 168 19.96 -0.16 3.63
CA VAL A 168 18.92 -1.11 3.22
C VAL A 168 18.85 -1.21 1.71
N GLN A 169 18.83 -0.08 1.01
CA GLN A 169 18.69 -0.01 -0.45
C GLN A 169 19.83 -0.70 -1.21
N GLU A 170 21.07 -0.64 -0.70
CA GLU A 170 22.23 -1.32 -1.28
C GLU A 170 22.09 -2.86 -1.28
N ARG A 171 21.29 -3.41 -0.35
CA ARG A 171 21.01 -4.86 -0.29
C ARG A 171 19.67 -5.22 -0.92
N LEU A 172 18.65 -4.39 -0.77
CA LEU A 172 17.34 -4.59 -1.39
C LEU A 172 17.40 -4.09 -2.84
N THR A 173 17.96 -4.89 -3.73
CA THR A 173 18.20 -4.50 -5.13
C THR A 173 16.96 -4.72 -6.01
N SER A 174 16.07 -5.62 -5.62
CA SER A 174 14.87 -5.96 -6.41
C SER A 174 13.72 -4.97 -6.24
N ALA A 175 13.82 -4.03 -5.29
CA ALA A 175 12.80 -3.00 -5.04
C ALA A 175 13.42 -1.68 -4.56
N VAL A 176 12.73 -0.58 -4.88
CA VAL A 176 13.02 0.74 -4.32
C VAL A 176 12.43 0.80 -2.91
N TYR A 177 13.30 0.92 -1.92
CA TYR A 177 12.90 1.12 -0.53
C TYR A 177 12.65 2.61 -0.26
N LEU A 178 11.44 2.94 0.21
CA LEU A 178 11.11 4.29 0.65
C LEU A 178 11.07 4.36 2.17
N TYR A 179 11.88 5.27 2.72
CA TYR A 179 11.92 5.58 4.15
C TYR A 179 12.07 7.09 4.33
N ASN A 180 10.93 7.77 4.48
CA ASN A 180 10.81 9.23 4.43
C ASN A 180 11.49 9.83 3.20
N SER A 181 11.35 9.15 2.07
CA SER A 181 12.01 9.48 0.83
C SER A 181 11.03 9.45 -0.33
N SER A 182 11.38 10.15 -1.39
CA SER A 182 10.61 10.20 -2.63
C SER A 182 11.27 9.38 -3.72
N PHE A 183 10.47 8.88 -4.65
CA PHE A 183 10.92 8.27 -5.89
C PHE A 183 9.99 8.67 -7.03
N THR A 184 10.56 9.03 -8.19
CA THR A 184 9.79 9.47 -9.34
C THR A 184 9.89 8.43 -10.44
N TYR A 185 8.75 7.92 -10.90
CA TYR A 185 8.66 7.04 -12.07
C TYR A 185 7.69 7.62 -13.08
N GLU A 186 8.15 7.82 -14.31
CA GLU A 186 7.33 8.36 -15.39
C GLU A 186 6.65 9.69 -15.01
N GLY A 187 7.30 10.50 -14.17
CA GLY A 187 6.81 11.80 -13.69
C GLY A 187 5.80 11.75 -12.53
N ILE A 188 5.43 10.55 -12.05
CA ILE A 188 4.61 10.35 -10.86
C ILE A 188 5.54 10.31 -9.64
N ASN A 189 5.29 11.17 -8.66
CA ASN A 189 6.08 11.26 -7.43
C ASN A 189 5.46 10.41 -6.34
N PHE A 190 6.18 9.35 -5.98
CA PHE A 190 5.86 8.49 -4.87
C PHE A 190 6.59 8.99 -3.62
N TYR A 191 5.92 9.03 -2.48
CA TYR A 191 6.53 9.27 -1.17
C TYR A 191 6.18 8.13 -0.22
N GLY A 192 7.17 7.60 0.48
CA GLY A 192 6.98 6.46 1.37
C GLY A 192 7.45 6.71 2.80
N ALA A 193 6.62 6.33 3.77
CA ALA A 193 6.93 6.45 5.20
C ALA A 193 6.37 5.27 6.01
N PRO A 194 7.20 4.60 6.85
CA PRO A 194 6.87 3.29 7.43
C PRO A 194 6.12 3.34 8.78
N TYR A 195 5.73 4.53 9.24
CA TYR A 195 5.35 4.70 10.64
C TYR A 195 3.99 4.13 11.01
N THR A 196 3.93 3.60 12.23
CA THR A 196 2.71 3.08 12.84
C THR A 196 2.42 3.74 14.19
N PRO A 197 1.17 4.13 14.49
CA PRO A 197 0.79 4.60 15.81
C PRO A 197 1.03 3.52 16.88
N PHE A 198 1.61 3.92 18.01
CA PHE A 198 1.77 3.03 19.16
C PHE A 198 0.42 2.49 19.65
N ARG A 199 0.36 1.18 19.87
CA ARG A 199 -0.78 0.48 20.49
C ARG A 199 -0.27 -0.37 21.65
N PHE A 200 -0.94 -0.28 22.81
CA PHE A 200 -0.57 -1.07 24.00
C PHE A 200 -0.71 -2.59 23.83
N ILE A 201 -1.41 -3.01 22.78
CA ILE A 201 -1.94 -4.37 22.57
C ILE A 201 -1.28 -5.10 21.40
N THR A 202 -0.19 -4.57 20.84
CA THR A 202 0.57 -5.21 19.75
C THR A 202 1.95 -5.67 20.22
N ASN A 203 2.41 -6.79 19.64
CA ASN A 203 3.77 -7.29 19.81
C ASN A 203 4.73 -6.78 18.72
N ALA A 204 4.19 -6.16 17.66
CA ALA A 204 4.97 -5.50 16.62
C ALA A 204 5.76 -4.32 17.21
N ARG A 205 6.95 -4.04 16.68
CA ARG A 205 7.88 -3.04 17.27
C ARG A 205 8.60 -2.15 16.26
N GLY A 206 8.66 -2.54 14.99
CA GLY A 206 9.29 -1.75 13.93
C GLY A 206 8.52 -0.45 13.71
N PHE A 207 9.21 0.65 13.45
CA PHE A 207 8.66 1.93 13.02
C PHE A 207 7.48 2.47 13.85
N ILE A 208 7.32 2.03 15.10
CA ILE A 208 6.27 2.50 15.99
C ILE A 208 6.64 3.87 16.53
N ARG A 209 5.71 4.81 16.46
CA ARG A 209 5.86 6.15 17.04
C ARG A 209 4.65 6.49 17.90
N ARG A 210 4.90 7.16 19.02
CA ARG A 210 3.84 7.72 19.87
C ARG A 210 3.18 8.89 19.12
N SER A 211 1.88 9.09 19.35
CA SER A 211 1.04 10.13 18.73
C SER A 211 1.74 11.49 18.57
N GLY A 212 2.30 12.06 19.65
CA GLY A 212 2.96 13.37 19.55
C GLY A 212 4.22 13.40 18.66
N LYS A 213 4.92 12.27 18.50
CA LYS A 213 6.14 12.17 17.67
C LYS A 213 5.85 11.74 16.23
N ILE A 214 4.72 11.09 15.97
CA ILE A 214 4.38 10.63 14.61
C ILE A 214 3.97 11.80 13.71
N ALA A 215 3.35 12.84 14.28
CA ALA A 215 2.85 14.00 13.56
C ALA A 215 3.93 14.79 12.79
N SER A 216 5.16 14.88 13.32
CA SER A 216 6.25 15.56 12.60
C SER A 216 6.60 14.86 11.30
N HIS A 217 6.58 13.52 11.28
CA HIS A 217 6.89 12.76 10.08
C HIS A 217 5.87 12.98 8.96
N TRP A 218 4.59 13.17 9.31
CA TRP A 218 3.56 13.43 8.31
C TRP A 218 3.61 14.86 7.76
N ARG A 219 4.07 15.83 8.56
CA ARG A 219 4.32 17.20 8.09
C ARG A 219 5.47 17.30 7.10
N ASP A 220 6.42 16.37 7.16
CA ASP A 220 7.56 16.32 6.24
C ASP A 220 7.20 15.75 4.85
N ILE A 221 5.96 15.31 4.63
CA ILE A 221 5.49 14.83 3.31
C ILE A 221 5.56 15.99 2.30
N PRO A 222 6.35 15.85 1.21
CA PRO A 222 6.47 16.88 0.18
C PRO A 222 5.13 17.23 -0.46
N SER A 223 4.93 18.52 -0.78
CA SER A 223 3.70 19.01 -1.40
C SER A 223 3.43 18.41 -2.78
N ARG A 224 4.49 18.05 -3.52
CA ARG A 224 4.40 17.43 -4.85
C ARG A 224 4.29 15.89 -4.79
N THR A 225 3.62 15.34 -3.79
CA THR A 225 3.40 13.88 -3.67
C THR A 225 2.15 13.50 -4.44
N ASP A 226 2.29 12.69 -5.49
CA ASP A 226 1.16 12.15 -6.26
C ASP A 226 0.62 10.87 -5.62
N VAL A 227 1.51 10.01 -5.12
CA VAL A 227 1.16 8.73 -4.48
C VAL A 227 1.85 8.64 -3.13
N LEU A 228 1.05 8.66 -2.06
CA LEU A 228 1.53 8.47 -0.70
C LEU A 228 1.43 6.98 -0.32
N ILE A 229 2.55 6.39 0.09
CA ILE A 229 2.65 5.00 0.52
C ILE A 229 2.98 4.97 2.01
N THR A 230 2.00 4.58 2.82
CA THR A 230 2.17 4.40 4.27
C THR A 230 1.76 3.01 4.67
N HIS A 231 2.42 2.46 5.68
CA HIS A 231 1.98 1.19 6.24
C HIS A 231 0.71 1.34 7.06
N SER A 232 0.64 2.35 7.93
CA SER A 232 -0.61 2.68 8.61
C SER A 232 -1.56 3.47 7.71
N PRO A 233 -2.86 3.12 7.66
CA PRO A 233 -3.85 3.91 6.94
C PRO A 233 -4.18 5.22 7.68
N PRO A 234 -4.72 6.23 6.98
CA PRO A 234 -5.30 7.40 7.64
C PRO A 234 -6.53 7.02 8.46
N HIS A 235 -6.70 7.61 9.65
CA HIS A 235 -7.84 7.29 10.51
C HIS A 235 -9.18 7.57 9.84
N GLY A 236 -10.12 6.63 9.93
CA GLY A 236 -11.43 6.71 9.29
C GLY A 236 -11.44 6.48 7.78
N ILE A 237 -10.29 6.21 7.15
CA ILE A 237 -10.16 5.97 5.71
C ILE A 237 -9.59 4.57 5.49
N LEU A 238 -10.46 3.62 5.13
CA LEU A 238 -10.10 2.22 4.84
C LEU A 238 -9.25 1.56 5.95
N ASP A 239 -9.49 1.93 7.20
CA ASP A 239 -8.64 1.57 8.34
C ASP A 239 -9.31 0.63 9.34
N LEU A 240 -10.38 -0.05 8.95
CA LEU A 240 -11.05 -1.01 9.83
C LEU A 240 -10.18 -2.26 10.03
N GLY A 241 -9.90 -2.58 11.30
CA GLY A 241 -9.20 -3.78 11.71
C GLY A 241 -9.88 -4.48 12.88
N THR A 242 -9.67 -5.79 13.02
CA THR A 242 -10.30 -6.60 14.08
C THR A 242 -9.97 -6.07 15.48
N LYS A 243 -10.99 -5.84 16.32
CA LYS A 243 -10.79 -5.47 17.73
C LYS A 243 -9.93 -6.49 18.45
N TRP A 244 -9.09 -6.01 19.37
CA TRP A 244 -8.28 -6.91 20.19
C TRP A 244 -9.13 -7.87 21.01
N THR A 245 -10.24 -7.40 21.57
CA THR A 245 -11.19 -8.23 22.32
C THR A 245 -11.78 -9.33 21.43
N THR A 246 -12.17 -8.99 20.20
CA THR A 246 -12.64 -9.98 19.22
C THR A 246 -11.59 -11.03 18.92
N ARG A 247 -10.31 -10.62 18.80
CA ARG A 247 -9.19 -11.53 18.51
C ARG A 247 -8.79 -12.41 19.70
N LYS A 248 -8.76 -11.88 20.93
CA LYS A 248 -8.25 -12.59 22.11
C LYS A 248 -9.33 -13.23 22.97
N LEU A 249 -10.54 -12.69 22.97
CA LEU A 249 -11.70 -13.15 23.74
C LEU A 249 -12.93 -13.29 22.82
N PRO A 250 -12.87 -14.15 21.79
CA PRO A 250 -13.91 -14.21 20.75
C PRO A 250 -15.29 -14.63 21.30
N LYS A 251 -15.34 -15.54 22.28
CA LYS A 251 -16.60 -16.00 22.89
C LYS A 251 -17.28 -14.88 23.68
N LEU A 252 -16.53 -14.16 24.52
CA LEU A 252 -17.06 -13.04 25.29
C LEU A 252 -17.50 -11.89 24.38
N THR A 253 -16.70 -11.58 23.35
CA THR A 253 -17.04 -10.52 22.40
C THR A 253 -18.30 -10.85 21.62
N ARG A 254 -18.48 -12.11 21.20
CA ARG A 254 -19.72 -12.56 20.54
C ARG A 254 -20.93 -12.45 21.48
N ALA A 255 -20.78 -12.84 22.74
CA ALA A 255 -21.86 -12.74 23.72
C ALA A 255 -22.25 -11.27 23.99
N LEU A 256 -21.27 -10.37 24.12
CA LEU A 256 -21.51 -8.93 24.29
C LEU A 256 -22.18 -8.31 23.07
N ASN A 257 -21.71 -8.61 21.86
CA ASN A 257 -22.30 -8.10 20.62
C ASN A 257 -23.74 -8.62 20.40
N ALA A 258 -24.14 -9.73 21.01
CA ALA A 258 -25.50 -10.26 20.90
C ALA A 258 -26.51 -9.56 21.84
N VAL A 259 -26.02 -8.84 22.86
CA VAL A 259 -26.85 -8.23 23.91
C VAL A 259 -26.79 -6.70 23.88
N LEU A 260 -25.67 -6.13 23.43
CA LEU A 260 -25.52 -4.68 23.27
C LEU A 260 -26.13 -4.23 21.93
N PRO A 261 -26.90 -3.12 21.91
CA PRO A 261 -27.39 -2.56 20.67
C PRO A 261 -26.22 -2.15 19.77
N GLU A 262 -26.38 -2.37 18.46
CA GLU A 262 -25.46 -1.82 17.48
C GLU A 262 -25.50 -0.30 17.58
N ALA A 263 -24.32 0.32 17.70
CA ALA A 263 -24.16 1.76 17.77
C ALA A 263 -23.33 2.21 16.56
N ASP A 264 -23.71 3.37 16.03
CA ASP A 264 -22.94 4.03 14.99
C ASP A 264 -21.56 4.40 15.53
N CYS A 265 -20.53 4.19 14.72
CA CYS A 265 -19.19 4.61 15.09
C CYS A 265 -19.05 6.13 14.99
N ASP A 266 -18.55 6.78 16.06
CA ASP A 266 -18.28 8.23 16.10
C ASP A 266 -17.30 8.73 15.02
N VAL A 267 -16.53 7.82 14.40
CA VAL A 267 -15.50 8.15 13.41
C VAL A 267 -16.05 8.16 11.98
N CYS A 268 -16.80 7.12 11.60
CA CYS A 268 -17.26 6.93 10.23
C CYS A 268 -18.79 6.87 10.07
N GLY A 269 -19.55 6.89 11.17
CA GLY A 269 -21.00 6.78 11.18
C GLY A 269 -21.54 5.41 10.76
N ALA A 270 -20.68 4.42 10.53
CA ALA A 270 -21.07 3.07 10.14
C ALA A 270 -21.05 2.12 11.35
N VAL A 271 -21.82 1.04 11.23
CA VAL A 271 -21.86 -0.06 12.20
C VAL A 271 -20.85 -1.14 11.78
N HIS A 272 -19.84 -1.38 12.61
CA HIS A 272 -18.80 -2.40 12.36
C HIS A 272 -18.49 -3.22 13.63
N PRO A 273 -19.34 -4.20 13.97
CA PRO A 273 -19.21 -4.97 15.21
C PRO A 273 -17.96 -5.85 15.18
N GLY A 274 -17.16 -5.76 16.22
CA GLY A 274 -15.89 -6.50 16.32
C GLY A 274 -14.72 -5.91 15.52
N SER A 275 -14.91 -4.77 14.87
CA SER A 275 -13.85 -4.01 14.19
C SER A 275 -13.73 -2.61 14.78
N ASP A 276 -12.53 -2.06 14.71
CA ASP A 276 -12.20 -0.71 15.18
C ASP A 276 -11.34 0.01 14.15
N HIS A 277 -11.23 1.33 14.31
CA HIS A 277 -10.36 2.14 13.48
C HIS A 277 -8.90 1.97 13.88
N TRP A 278 -8.09 1.52 12.93
CA TRP A 278 -6.66 1.25 13.14
C TRP A 278 -5.75 2.40 12.69
N GLY A 279 -6.31 3.36 11.96
CA GLY A 279 -5.53 4.38 11.28
C GLY A 279 -4.96 5.47 12.19
N CYS A 280 -4.11 6.31 11.61
CA CYS A 280 -3.47 7.42 12.30
C CYS A 280 -4.26 8.72 12.13
N PRO A 281 -4.73 9.38 13.21
CA PRO A 281 -5.45 10.65 13.12
C PRO A 281 -4.63 11.77 12.48
N TYR A 282 -3.36 11.91 12.85
CA TYR A 282 -2.47 12.92 12.25
C TYR A 282 -2.23 12.70 10.76
N LEU A 283 -2.19 11.44 10.31
CA LEU A 283 -2.07 11.14 8.88
C LEU A 283 -3.35 11.55 8.14
N ARG A 284 -4.53 11.34 8.73
CA ARG A 284 -5.81 11.79 8.16
C ARG A 284 -5.82 13.29 7.94
N GLU A 285 -5.37 14.08 8.93
CA GLU A 285 -5.29 15.54 8.82
C GLU A 285 -4.40 15.95 7.63
N GLU A 286 -3.19 15.38 7.53
CA GLU A 286 -2.26 15.71 6.44
C GLU A 286 -2.77 15.28 5.05
N VAL A 287 -3.46 14.13 4.97
CA VAL A 287 -4.08 13.64 3.72
C VAL A 287 -5.24 14.54 3.30
N LEU A 288 -6.14 14.90 4.22
CA LEU A 288 -7.29 15.75 3.90
C LEU A 288 -6.89 17.16 3.47
N ILE A 289 -5.78 17.70 3.98
CA ILE A 289 -5.23 19.01 3.53
C ILE A 289 -4.74 18.94 2.07
N ARG A 290 -4.31 17.74 1.61
CA ARG A 290 -3.68 17.53 0.30
C ARG A 290 -4.64 17.04 -0.77
N ILE A 291 -5.76 16.42 -0.39
CA ILE A 291 -6.86 16.09 -1.30
C ILE A 291 -7.59 17.40 -1.62
N LYS A 292 -7.27 17.99 -2.79
CA LYS A 292 -8.02 19.09 -3.39
C LYS A 292 -8.92 18.56 -4.50
#